data_AF-A0AAV9JLS3-F1
#
_entry.id   AF-A0AAV9JLS3-F1
#
_cell.length_a   1.000
_cell.length_b   1.000
_cell.length_c   1.000
_cell.angle_alpha   90.00
_cell.angle_beta   90.00
_cell.angle_gamma   90.00
#
_symmetry.space_group_name_H-M   'P 1'
#
loop_
_entity.id
_entity.type
_entity.pdbx_description
1 polymer ?
#
loop_
_entity_poly.entity_id
_entity_poly.type
_entity_poly.pdbx_seq_one_letter_code
_entity_poly.pdbx_strand_id
1 'polypeptide(L)'
;MAPHIWECANRPCVQIDRSYDDSTVRFKLLVANAVSANLEDNTGLPLKPEIHKIVKEQGWVSDEYEHLWRRDGGGSAALTSHGILTFLLQTPRDGRSFSSLSLVNQERSHCGGMYVADERYGYDLDTLLASRQYDNRHPKVPRDFGILPFNILVHHVEETLSHVQRLSREVTSTEKRIADGDIKVEANGDYKLLNRLNLEQIRLQRRSNFELELAANLVRYIDEYHRMWSSLWEGGTSYIEDMKEKIEQQMRYSQQVQKDIDILPRRIKNQSKAISNFIIQRDNKLNIQLAETNKKIAEESRRDNLLNLEMAAATAQVAEETRQDSAAMKTIAVLTLTFLPGTAVASFFSMTMFQWPFESSDSIASPFIWVYFVVTIPLTLMVYAAWVWWFKFSQRHFKKHHDEGINKFEEELKTRVRSATGTW
;
A
#
# COMPACT_ATOMS: atom_id res chain seq x y z
N MET A 1 17.31 -57.55 35.10
CA MET A 1 18.27 -56.55 34.60
C MET A 1 17.45 -55.50 33.86
N ALA A 2 17.15 -54.39 34.54
CA ALA A 2 16.39 -53.28 33.99
C ALA A 2 17.26 -52.45 33.03
N PRO A 3 16.71 -51.85 31.97
CA PRO A 3 17.32 -50.69 31.36
C PRO A 3 16.62 -49.43 31.90
N HIS A 4 17.32 -48.73 32.79
CA HIS A 4 17.17 -47.30 32.97
C HIS A 4 17.59 -46.61 31.67
N ILE A 5 16.76 -45.71 31.13
CA ILE A 5 17.24 -44.63 30.27
C ILE A 5 16.46 -43.36 30.64
N TRP A 6 17.14 -42.50 31.40
CA TRP A 6 16.91 -41.06 31.48
C TRP A 6 18.27 -40.42 31.22
N GLU A 7 18.39 -39.60 30.17
CA GLU A 7 19.24 -38.38 30.19
C GLU A 7 19.00 -37.48 28.97
N CYS A 8 19.01 -36.17 29.25
CA CYS A 8 18.57 -35.02 28.47
C CYS A 8 19.61 -34.50 27.47
N ALA A 9 19.16 -33.86 26.37
CA ALA A 9 19.72 -32.61 25.82
C ALA A 9 18.97 -32.13 24.54
N ASN A 10 18.26 -30.99 24.63
CA ASN A 10 18.00 -30.01 23.57
C ASN A 10 17.34 -30.39 22.22
N ARG A 11 16.48 -31.42 22.12
CA ARG A 11 15.54 -31.62 20.97
C ARG A 11 14.26 -32.35 21.44
N PRO A 12 13.08 -32.14 20.81
CA PRO A 12 11.80 -32.66 21.30
C PRO A 12 11.87 -34.19 21.45
N CYS A 13 11.82 -34.67 22.69
CA CYS A 13 11.87 -36.08 23.00
C CYS A 13 10.47 -36.68 22.89
N VAL A 14 10.39 -37.78 22.15
CA VAL A 14 9.20 -38.63 22.08
C VAL A 14 9.08 -39.39 23.40
N GLN A 15 8.02 -39.12 24.15
CA GLN A 15 7.74 -39.78 25.44
C GLN A 15 6.73 -40.91 25.20
N ILE A 16 7.14 -42.14 25.44
CA ILE A 16 6.24 -43.30 25.43
C ILE A 16 5.69 -43.44 26.84
N ASP A 17 4.50 -42.91 27.08
CA ASP A 17 3.82 -43.14 28.35
C ASP A 17 3.24 -44.56 28.38
N ARG A 18 3.44 -45.25 29.50
CA ARG A 18 3.00 -46.63 29.76
C ARG A 18 2.09 -46.74 30.98
N SER A 19 1.68 -45.65 31.62
CA SER A 19 0.85 -45.74 32.82
C SER A 19 -0.65 -45.69 32.53
N TYR A 20 -1.28 -46.86 32.37
CA TYR A 20 -2.62 -47.12 32.89
C TYR A 20 -2.75 -48.63 33.08
N ASP A 21 -2.57 -49.09 34.32
CA ASP A 21 -2.75 -50.48 34.72
C ASP A 21 -4.03 -50.57 35.54
N ASP A 22 -5.06 -51.24 35.00
CA ASP A 22 -5.66 -52.37 35.70
C ASP A 22 -6.48 -53.26 34.73
N SER A 23 -5.85 -54.36 34.33
CA SER A 23 -6.40 -55.69 34.05
C SER A 23 -7.28 -56.05 32.83
N THR A 24 -7.56 -55.24 31.81
CA THR A 24 -8.09 -55.81 30.53
C THR A 24 -7.68 -55.15 29.20
N VAL A 25 -7.04 -53.97 29.15
CA VAL A 25 -6.56 -53.37 27.89
C VAL A 25 -5.25 -52.61 28.09
N ARG A 26 -4.17 -53.07 27.43
CA ARG A 26 -2.92 -52.31 27.37
C ARG A 26 -3.04 -51.23 26.30
N PHE A 27 -3.16 -49.97 26.70
CA PHE A 27 -3.10 -48.83 25.77
C PHE A 27 -1.64 -48.43 25.52
N LYS A 28 -1.29 -48.05 24.28
CA LYS A 28 0.04 -47.53 23.94
C LYS A 28 -0.08 -46.32 23.03
N LEU A 29 0.40 -45.17 23.48
CA LEU A 29 0.43 -43.96 22.67
C LEU A 29 1.86 -43.44 22.54
N LEU A 30 2.31 -43.25 21.31
CA LEU A 30 3.55 -42.53 21.03
C LEU A 30 3.25 -41.04 20.98
N VAL A 31 3.86 -40.25 21.86
CA VAL A 31 3.67 -38.79 21.86
C VAL A 31 4.89 -38.11 21.26
N ALA A 32 4.69 -37.24 20.27
CA ALA A 32 5.74 -36.43 19.66
C ALA A 32 5.35 -34.95 19.64
N ASN A 33 6.35 -34.08 19.77
CA ASN A 33 6.15 -32.63 19.67
C ASN A 33 6.43 -32.16 18.23
N ALA A 34 5.57 -31.30 17.69
CA ALA A 34 5.59 -30.85 16.29
C ALA A 34 5.65 -29.32 16.10
N VAL A 35 6.33 -28.61 17.01
CA VAL A 35 6.59 -27.17 16.93
C VAL A 35 7.04 -26.66 15.53
N SER A 36 7.80 -27.46 14.76
CA SER A 36 8.27 -27.10 13.42
C SER A 36 7.31 -27.47 12.27
N ALA A 37 6.50 -28.51 12.45
CA ALA A 37 5.65 -29.03 11.38
C ALA A 37 4.50 -28.06 11.06
N ASN A 38 4.08 -27.26 12.02
CA ASN A 38 3.02 -26.27 11.81
C ASN A 38 3.43 -25.10 10.88
N LEU A 39 4.74 -24.93 10.62
CA LEU A 39 5.27 -23.72 9.98
C LEU A 39 6.19 -23.96 8.76
N GLU A 40 6.99 -25.04 8.71
CA GLU A 40 8.12 -25.10 7.75
C GLU A 40 8.38 -26.44 7.02
N ASP A 41 8.08 -27.62 7.58
CA ASP A 41 8.39 -28.92 6.93
C ASP A 41 7.24 -29.93 6.99
N ASN A 42 6.77 -30.32 5.80
CA ASN A 42 5.66 -31.26 5.58
C ASN A 42 6.12 -32.59 4.94
N THR A 43 7.43 -32.76 4.70
CA THR A 43 7.93 -33.88 3.89
C THR A 43 8.06 -35.18 4.69
N GLY A 44 8.38 -35.08 5.97
CA GLY A 44 8.53 -36.22 6.88
C GLY A 44 7.79 -36.04 8.19
N LEU A 45 7.48 -37.15 8.86
CA LEU A 45 7.02 -37.13 10.24
C LEU A 45 8.17 -36.70 11.17
N PRO A 46 7.88 -36.03 12.30
CA PRO A 46 8.89 -35.57 13.25
C PRO A 46 9.41 -36.72 14.12
N LEU A 47 9.82 -37.82 13.48
CA LEU A 47 10.26 -39.06 14.09
C LEU A 47 11.66 -39.40 13.61
N LYS A 48 12.44 -40.05 14.49
CA LYS A 48 13.68 -40.70 14.07
C LYS A 48 13.35 -41.83 13.08
N PRO A 49 14.18 -42.09 12.04
CA PRO A 49 13.91 -43.13 11.05
C PRO A 49 13.65 -44.52 11.64
N GLU A 50 14.35 -44.86 12.72
CA GLU A 50 14.17 -46.13 13.46
C GLU A 50 12.79 -46.22 14.11
N ILE A 51 12.31 -45.12 14.72
CA ILE A 51 10.97 -45.05 15.33
C ILE A 51 9.90 -45.10 14.25
N HIS A 52 10.08 -44.35 13.15
CA HIS A 52 9.14 -44.37 12.03
C HIS A 52 8.94 -45.78 11.46
N LYS A 53 10.02 -46.55 11.31
CA LYS A 53 9.96 -47.96 10.88
C LYS A 53 9.14 -48.82 11.86
N ILE A 54 9.39 -48.70 13.16
CA ILE A 54 8.67 -49.46 14.21
C ILE A 54 7.17 -49.11 14.19
N VAL A 55 6.83 -47.83 14.13
CA VAL A 55 5.44 -47.36 14.15
C VAL A 55 4.68 -47.81 12.90
N LYS A 56 5.36 -47.88 11.74
CA LYS A 56 4.82 -48.42 10.49
C LYS A 56 4.63 -49.95 10.56
N GLU A 57 5.58 -50.69 11.13
CA GLU A 57 5.46 -52.14 11.38
C GLU A 57 4.32 -52.48 12.36
N GLN A 58 4.07 -51.62 13.35
CA GLN A 58 2.95 -51.74 14.29
C GLN A 58 1.60 -51.30 13.68
N GLY A 59 1.59 -50.76 12.47
CA GLY A 59 0.40 -50.26 11.78
C GLY A 59 -0.18 -48.97 12.35
N TRP A 60 0.52 -48.29 13.27
CA TRP A 60 0.07 -47.02 13.86
C TRP A 60 0.16 -45.85 12.88
N VAL A 61 1.01 -45.97 11.86
CA VAL A 61 1.10 -45.01 10.74
C VAL A 61 0.74 -45.77 9.46
N SER A 62 -0.43 -45.48 8.91
CA SER A 62 -0.87 -45.99 7.62
C SER A 62 -0.47 -45.05 6.48
N ASP A 63 -0.57 -45.51 5.24
CA ASP A 63 -0.31 -44.65 4.08
C ASP A 63 -1.35 -43.52 3.97
N GLU A 64 -2.58 -43.72 4.44
CA GLU A 64 -3.60 -42.67 4.57
C GLU A 64 -3.19 -41.61 5.59
N TYR A 65 -2.57 -42.00 6.69
CA TYR A 65 -2.04 -41.06 7.68
C TYR A 65 -0.87 -40.25 7.12
N GLU A 66 0.06 -40.87 6.39
CA GLU A 66 1.15 -40.14 5.72
C GLU A 66 0.62 -39.19 4.63
N HIS A 67 -0.45 -39.58 3.92
CA HIS A 67 -1.12 -38.70 2.97
C HIS A 67 -1.79 -37.51 3.68
N LEU A 68 -2.47 -37.75 4.81
CA LEU A 68 -3.06 -36.70 5.64
C LEU A 68 -1.99 -35.76 6.18
N TRP A 69 -0.82 -36.28 6.58
CA TRP A 69 0.31 -35.50 7.09
C TRP A 69 0.77 -34.41 6.12
N ARG A 70 0.85 -34.75 4.83
CA ARG A 70 1.30 -33.86 3.75
C ARG A 70 0.28 -32.78 3.38
N ARG A 71 -0.96 -32.88 3.86
CA ARG A 71 -2.05 -31.96 3.52
C ARG A 71 -2.16 -30.82 4.54
N ASP A 72 -2.09 -29.57 4.06
CA ASP A 72 -2.22 -28.38 4.91
C ASP A 72 -3.65 -28.14 5.43
N GLY A 73 -4.66 -28.62 4.70
CA GLY A 73 -6.07 -28.38 5.01
C GLY A 73 -6.61 -29.15 6.21
N GLY A 74 -5.80 -30.01 6.83
CA GLY A 74 -6.27 -30.95 7.85
C GLY A 74 -7.26 -31.98 7.29
N GLY A 75 -7.88 -32.74 8.19
CA GLY A 75 -8.89 -33.75 7.87
C GLY A 75 -9.01 -34.81 8.95
N SER A 76 -10.02 -35.66 8.84
CA SER A 76 -10.19 -36.81 9.72
C SER A 76 -10.79 -38.00 8.98
N ALA A 77 -10.59 -39.20 9.52
CA ALA A 77 -11.17 -40.41 8.96
C ALA A 77 -11.40 -41.45 10.06
N ALA A 78 -12.52 -42.16 9.96
CA ALA A 78 -12.77 -43.40 10.69
C ALA A 78 -12.82 -44.54 9.67
N LEU A 79 -11.93 -45.50 9.80
CA LEU A 79 -11.74 -46.61 8.87
C LEU A 79 -11.88 -47.93 9.62
N THR A 80 -12.68 -48.85 9.07
CA THR A 80 -12.81 -50.21 9.62
C THR A 80 -12.39 -51.20 8.54
N SER A 81 -11.37 -52.02 8.81
CA SER A 81 -10.89 -53.03 7.88
C SER A 81 -10.47 -54.28 8.64
N HIS A 82 -11.02 -55.45 8.28
CA HIS A 82 -10.63 -56.76 8.83
C HIS A 82 -10.63 -56.81 10.38
N GLY A 83 -11.60 -56.18 11.05
CA GLY A 83 -11.68 -56.14 12.52
C GLY A 83 -10.71 -55.16 13.19
N ILE A 84 -10.08 -54.28 12.41
CA ILE A 84 -9.24 -53.18 12.89
C ILE A 84 -9.99 -51.87 12.65
N LEU A 85 -10.27 -51.15 13.73
CA LEU A 85 -10.85 -49.82 13.70
C LEU A 85 -9.74 -48.78 13.85
N THR A 86 -9.53 -47.98 12.81
CA THR A 86 -8.52 -46.92 12.77
C THR A 86 -9.18 -45.55 12.74
N PHE A 87 -8.72 -44.64 13.58
CA PHE A 87 -9.15 -43.25 13.60
C PHE A 87 -7.98 -42.32 13.38
N LEU A 88 -8.09 -41.47 12.36
CA LEU A 88 -7.07 -40.51 11.96
C LEU A 88 -7.63 -39.10 12.08
N LEU A 89 -6.83 -38.16 12.56
CA LEU A 89 -7.13 -36.74 12.44
C LEU A 89 -5.85 -35.91 12.27
N GLN A 90 -6.00 -34.75 11.64
CA GLN A 90 -5.02 -33.69 11.62
C GLN A 90 -5.74 -32.36 11.56
N THR A 91 -5.45 -31.48 12.50
CA THR A 91 -5.95 -30.09 12.44
C THR A 91 -5.26 -29.34 11.30
N PRO A 92 -5.91 -28.30 10.71
CA PRO A 92 -5.29 -27.51 9.65
C PRO A 92 -3.95 -26.87 10.07
N ARG A 93 -3.00 -26.77 9.13
CA ARG A 93 -1.74 -26.03 9.29
C ARG A 93 -1.95 -24.58 8.91
N ASP A 94 -2.32 -23.76 9.88
CA ASP A 94 -2.60 -22.33 9.67
C ASP A 94 -1.83 -21.41 10.62
N GLY A 95 -0.80 -21.95 11.29
CA GLY A 95 0.06 -21.22 12.21
C GLY A 95 -0.56 -21.00 13.60
N ARG A 96 -1.59 -21.76 13.96
CA ARG A 96 -2.14 -21.81 15.34
C ARG A 96 -2.16 -23.25 15.83
N SER A 97 -3.01 -23.60 16.80
CA SER A 97 -2.95 -24.92 17.43
C SER A 97 -2.98 -26.07 16.41
N PHE A 98 -1.97 -26.94 16.51
CA PHE A 98 -1.77 -28.06 15.60
C PHE A 98 -1.71 -29.37 16.37
N SER A 99 -2.47 -30.37 15.92
CA SER A 99 -2.30 -31.76 16.33
C SER A 99 -2.63 -32.74 15.21
N SER A 100 -2.05 -33.92 15.31
CA SER A 100 -2.29 -35.05 14.44
C SER A 100 -2.35 -36.32 15.29
N LEU A 101 -3.34 -37.15 15.06
CA LEU A 101 -3.60 -38.36 15.82
C LEU A 101 -3.84 -39.52 14.87
N SER A 102 -3.28 -40.66 15.22
CA SER A 102 -3.65 -41.97 14.69
C SER A 102 -3.94 -42.89 15.87
N LEU A 103 -5.15 -43.45 15.90
CA LEU A 103 -5.55 -44.48 16.85
C LEU A 103 -5.92 -45.73 16.09
N VAL A 104 -5.38 -46.87 16.52
CA VAL A 104 -5.63 -48.19 15.96
C VAL A 104 -6.16 -49.07 17.07
N ASN A 105 -7.39 -49.53 16.91
CA ASN A 105 -8.07 -50.42 17.83
C ASN A 105 -8.22 -51.79 17.16
N GLN A 106 -7.48 -52.77 17.68
CA GLN A 106 -7.52 -54.14 17.20
C GLN A 106 -8.41 -54.99 18.11
N GLU A 107 -9.25 -55.83 17.50
CA GLU A 107 -10.04 -56.80 18.25
C GLU A 107 -9.13 -57.68 19.14
N ARG A 108 -9.35 -57.63 20.46
CA ARG A 108 -8.84 -58.55 21.50
C ARG A 108 -7.38 -58.42 21.94
N SER A 109 -6.61 -57.43 21.48
CA SER A 109 -5.16 -57.36 21.78
C SER A 109 -4.70 -56.08 22.49
N HIS A 110 -4.96 -54.88 21.93
CA HIS A 110 -4.59 -53.57 22.49
C HIS A 110 -5.05 -52.42 21.59
N CYS A 111 -5.32 -51.24 22.18
CA CYS A 111 -5.46 -49.99 21.44
C CYS A 111 -4.09 -49.28 21.42
N GLY A 112 -3.59 -48.96 20.23
CA GLY A 112 -2.29 -48.34 20.01
C GLY A 112 -2.41 -47.10 19.13
N GLY A 113 -1.42 -46.22 19.15
CA GLY A 113 -1.47 -45.05 18.29
C GLY A 113 -0.30 -44.10 18.41
N MET A 114 -0.42 -43.00 17.68
CA MET A 114 0.54 -41.90 17.70
C MET A 114 -0.19 -40.57 17.81
N TYR A 115 0.28 -39.72 18.71
CA TYR A 115 -0.20 -38.37 18.91
C TYR A 115 0.96 -37.39 18.70
N VAL A 116 0.73 -36.41 17.84
CA VAL A 116 1.72 -35.41 17.48
C VAL A 116 1.09 -34.04 17.66
N ALA A 117 1.65 -33.18 18.49
CA ALA A 117 1.03 -31.87 18.79
C ALA A 117 2.04 -30.74 18.98
N ASP A 118 1.58 -29.51 18.76
CA ASP A 118 2.27 -28.29 19.21
C ASP A 118 1.77 -27.92 20.62
N GLU A 119 2.59 -28.23 21.62
CA GLU A 119 2.27 -28.02 23.04
C GLU A 119 2.07 -26.54 23.42
N ARG A 120 2.49 -25.59 22.56
CA ARG A 120 2.38 -24.15 22.85
C ARG A 120 0.94 -23.64 22.99
N TYR A 121 -0.04 -24.39 22.48
CA TYR A 121 -1.44 -23.96 22.41
C TYR A 121 -2.40 -24.80 23.25
N GLY A 122 -1.91 -25.50 24.28
CA GLY A 122 -2.75 -26.31 25.18
C GLY A 122 -3.25 -27.63 24.57
N TYR A 123 -2.56 -28.10 23.53
CA TYR A 123 -2.73 -29.45 22.96
C TYR A 123 -1.76 -30.45 23.59
N ASP A 124 -1.23 -30.15 24.77
CA ASP A 124 -0.51 -31.13 25.56
C ASP A 124 -1.48 -32.23 26.03
N LEU A 125 -1.00 -33.46 26.02
CA LEU A 125 -1.83 -34.63 26.30
C LEU A 125 -2.43 -34.58 27.70
N ASP A 126 -1.66 -34.10 28.68
CA ASP A 126 -2.09 -34.00 30.07
C ASP A 126 -3.28 -33.04 30.23
N THR A 127 -3.21 -31.84 29.62
CA THR A 127 -4.33 -30.88 29.64
C THR A 127 -5.55 -31.45 28.92
N LEU A 128 -5.37 -32.07 27.76
CA LEU A 128 -6.49 -32.66 27.01
C LEU A 128 -7.17 -33.78 27.79
N LEU A 129 -6.43 -34.66 28.48
CA LEU A 129 -7.00 -35.76 29.25
C LEU A 129 -7.55 -35.31 30.61
N ALA A 130 -6.93 -34.33 31.27
CA ALA A 130 -7.42 -33.78 32.53
C ALA A 130 -8.72 -32.97 32.38
N SER A 131 -9.00 -32.47 31.17
CA SER A 131 -10.17 -31.62 30.90
C SER A 131 -11.52 -32.27 31.22
N ARG A 132 -11.63 -33.61 31.09
CA ARG A 132 -12.89 -34.34 31.32
C ARG A 132 -12.65 -35.75 31.85
N GLN A 133 -13.53 -36.18 32.74
CA GLN A 133 -13.54 -37.54 33.26
C GLN A 133 -14.00 -38.53 32.17
N TYR A 134 -13.31 -39.66 32.05
CA TYR A 134 -13.71 -40.77 31.18
C TYR A 134 -14.79 -41.62 31.86
N ASP A 135 -16.02 -41.53 31.37
CA ASP A 135 -17.21 -42.10 32.01
C ASP A 135 -17.55 -43.53 31.58
N ASN A 136 -16.78 -44.16 30.69
CA ASN A 136 -17.03 -45.56 30.32
C ASN A 136 -16.65 -46.48 31.48
N ARG A 137 -17.66 -46.89 32.24
CA ARG A 137 -17.54 -47.80 33.39
C ARG A 137 -17.90 -49.25 33.03
N HIS A 138 -18.03 -49.59 31.74
CA HIS A 138 -18.46 -50.93 31.35
C HIS A 138 -17.36 -51.97 31.68
N PRO A 139 -17.64 -53.01 32.48
CA PRO A 139 -16.61 -53.90 33.02
C PRO A 139 -16.00 -54.86 31.98
N LYS A 140 -16.76 -55.21 30.93
CA LYS A 140 -16.36 -56.19 29.92
C LYS A 140 -15.87 -55.58 28.61
N VAL A 141 -16.20 -54.32 28.34
CA VAL A 141 -15.87 -53.69 27.06
C VAL A 141 -14.53 -52.98 27.23
N PRO A 142 -13.58 -53.15 26.30
CA PRO A 142 -12.33 -52.40 26.30
C PRO A 142 -12.54 -50.90 26.51
N ARG A 143 -11.54 -50.20 27.03
CA ARG A 143 -11.55 -48.74 26.97
C ARG A 143 -11.06 -48.32 25.61
N ASP A 144 -11.80 -47.45 24.96
CA ASP A 144 -11.36 -46.74 23.76
C ASP A 144 -10.71 -45.42 24.15
N PHE A 145 -9.82 -44.90 23.30
CA PHE A 145 -9.22 -43.58 23.49
C PHE A 145 -10.00 -42.49 22.76
N GLY A 146 -11.30 -42.71 22.49
CA GLY A 146 -12.18 -41.77 21.79
C GLY A 146 -12.41 -40.45 22.52
N ILE A 147 -12.11 -40.41 23.83
CA ILE A 147 -12.12 -39.18 24.62
C ILE A 147 -11.07 -38.15 24.13
N LEU A 148 -9.91 -38.60 23.64
CA LEU A 148 -8.87 -37.70 23.15
C LEU A 148 -9.32 -36.91 21.91
N PRO A 149 -9.74 -37.55 20.79
CA PRO A 149 -10.19 -36.80 19.62
C PRO A 149 -11.48 -36.01 19.89
N PHE A 150 -12.31 -36.44 20.84
CA PHE A 150 -13.43 -35.61 21.32
C PHE A 150 -12.93 -34.34 22.03
N ASN A 151 -11.98 -34.42 22.95
CA ASN A 151 -11.43 -33.24 23.62
C ASN A 151 -10.69 -32.31 22.65
N ILE A 152 -10.02 -32.87 21.63
CA ILE A 152 -9.48 -32.11 20.50
C ILE A 152 -10.58 -31.34 19.76
N LEU A 153 -11.73 -31.97 19.49
CA LEU A 153 -12.88 -31.29 18.88
C LEU A 153 -13.38 -30.14 19.76
N VAL A 154 -13.60 -30.38 21.07
CA VAL A 154 -14.08 -29.34 21.99
C VAL A 154 -13.15 -28.13 22.01
N HIS A 155 -11.86 -28.36 22.23
CA HIS A 155 -10.87 -27.29 22.29
C HIS A 155 -10.77 -26.54 20.96
N HIS A 156 -10.83 -27.25 19.83
CA HIS A 156 -10.74 -26.61 18.52
C HIS A 156 -11.97 -25.74 18.21
N VAL A 157 -13.19 -26.21 18.54
CA VAL A 157 -14.43 -25.45 18.39
C VAL A 157 -14.41 -24.18 19.26
N GLU A 158 -13.94 -24.29 20.50
CA GLU A 158 -13.81 -23.14 21.42
C GLU A 158 -12.80 -22.12 20.89
N GLU A 159 -11.64 -22.58 20.41
CA GLU A 159 -10.62 -21.73 19.81
C GLU A 159 -11.18 -21.00 18.59
N THR A 160 -11.79 -21.73 17.64
CA THR A 160 -12.37 -21.16 16.42
C THR A 160 -13.47 -20.15 16.76
N LEU A 161 -14.38 -20.45 17.69
CA LEU A 161 -15.40 -19.51 18.15
C LEU A 161 -14.78 -18.20 18.67
N SER A 162 -13.75 -18.28 19.51
CA SER A 162 -13.09 -17.10 20.08
C SER A 162 -12.52 -16.19 18.98
N HIS A 163 -11.94 -16.80 17.93
CA HIS A 163 -11.35 -16.07 16.83
C HIS A 163 -12.38 -15.53 15.85
N VAL A 164 -13.48 -16.24 15.59
CA VAL A 164 -14.60 -15.72 14.80
C VAL A 164 -15.23 -14.52 15.48
N GLN A 165 -15.44 -14.57 16.80
CA GLN A 165 -15.94 -13.42 17.55
C GLN A 165 -15.00 -12.22 17.45
N ARG A 166 -13.68 -12.43 17.58
CA ARG A 166 -12.69 -11.37 17.40
C ARG A 166 -12.73 -10.78 15.99
N LEU A 167 -12.71 -11.64 14.96
CA LEU A 167 -12.76 -11.21 13.57
C LEU A 167 -14.05 -10.42 13.28
N SER A 168 -15.19 -10.89 13.78
CA SER A 168 -16.48 -10.20 13.62
C SER A 168 -16.48 -8.82 14.28
N ARG A 169 -15.87 -8.67 15.48
CA ARG A 169 -15.70 -7.35 16.12
C ARG A 169 -14.79 -6.43 15.30
N GLU A 170 -13.67 -6.94 14.79
CA GLU A 170 -12.74 -6.17 13.93
C GLU A 170 -13.42 -5.71 12.63
N VAL A 171 -14.14 -6.61 11.95
CA VAL A 171 -14.96 -6.29 10.76
C VAL A 171 -16.00 -5.23 11.10
N THR A 172 -16.74 -5.37 12.20
CA THR A 172 -17.75 -4.39 12.63
C THR A 172 -17.14 -3.02 12.93
N SER A 173 -15.98 -2.99 13.58
CA SER A 173 -15.28 -1.73 13.87
C SER A 173 -14.80 -1.03 12.59
N THR A 174 -14.35 -1.82 11.61
CA THR A 174 -13.91 -1.32 10.30
C THR A 174 -15.10 -0.79 9.50
N GLU A 175 -16.25 -1.48 9.53
CA GLU A 175 -17.50 -1.00 8.92
C GLU A 175 -17.92 0.37 9.45
N LYS A 176 -17.90 0.55 10.77
CA LYS A 176 -18.25 1.83 11.40
C LYS A 176 -17.30 2.94 10.97
N ARG A 177 -15.98 2.71 11.01
CA ARG A 177 -14.98 3.68 10.56
C ARG A 177 -15.18 4.11 9.11
N ILE A 178 -15.43 3.14 8.21
CA ILE A 178 -15.68 3.42 6.79
C ILE A 178 -17.00 4.19 6.62
N ALA A 179 -18.04 3.85 7.38
CA ALA A 179 -19.32 4.56 7.35
C ALA A 179 -19.18 6.02 7.81
N ASP A 180 -18.33 6.29 8.80
CA ASP A 180 -18.03 7.64 9.31
C ASP A 180 -17.09 8.43 8.38
N GLY A 181 -16.56 7.80 7.31
CA GLY A 181 -15.63 8.43 6.37
C GLY A 181 -14.17 8.47 6.83
N ASP A 182 -13.82 7.81 7.94
CA ASP A 182 -12.43 7.63 8.40
C ASP A 182 -11.73 6.54 7.57
N ILE A 183 -11.35 6.90 6.35
CA ILE A 183 -10.72 5.98 5.38
C ILE A 183 -9.26 6.33 5.17
N LYS A 184 -8.39 5.38 5.51
CA LYS A 184 -6.93 5.44 5.34
C LYS A 184 -6.54 4.86 3.98
N VAL A 185 -6.54 5.74 2.98
CA VAL A 185 -6.17 5.41 1.59
C VAL A 185 -4.64 5.38 1.38
N GLU A 186 -3.89 6.12 2.20
CA GLU A 186 -2.43 6.18 2.10
C GLU A 186 -1.79 4.79 2.20
N ALA A 187 -0.87 4.49 1.28
CA ALA A 187 -0.17 3.20 1.17
C ALA A 187 -1.08 1.95 1.15
N ASN A 188 -2.32 2.07 0.65
CA ASN A 188 -3.34 1.03 0.63
C ASN A 188 -3.70 0.50 2.03
N GLY A 189 -3.69 1.35 3.06
CA GLY A 189 -3.90 0.98 4.46
C GLY A 189 -5.15 0.12 4.70
N ASP A 190 -6.33 0.66 4.40
CA ASP A 190 -7.59 -0.07 4.64
C ASP A 190 -7.77 -1.26 3.68
N TYR A 191 -7.27 -1.20 2.45
CA TYR A 191 -7.28 -2.37 1.55
C TYR A 191 -6.42 -3.52 2.08
N LYS A 192 -5.23 -3.23 2.65
CA LYS A 192 -4.39 -4.23 3.31
C LYS A 192 -5.08 -4.83 4.54
N LEU A 193 -5.79 -4.00 5.31
CA LEU A 193 -6.60 -4.46 6.44
C LEU A 193 -7.72 -5.39 5.97
N LEU A 194 -8.53 -4.98 4.98
CA LEU A 194 -9.61 -5.82 4.44
C LEU A 194 -9.07 -7.15 3.87
N ASN A 195 -7.92 -7.12 3.19
CA ASN A 195 -7.27 -8.34 2.71
C ASN A 195 -6.85 -9.26 3.87
N ARG A 196 -6.29 -8.70 4.95
CA ARG A 196 -5.95 -9.46 6.16
C ARG A 196 -7.19 -10.10 6.78
N LEU A 197 -8.28 -9.34 6.94
CA LEU A 197 -9.54 -9.85 7.48
C LEU A 197 -10.11 -10.97 6.60
N ASN A 198 -10.00 -10.84 5.27
CA ASN A 198 -10.42 -11.87 4.32
C ASN A 198 -9.57 -13.15 4.43
N LEU A 199 -8.25 -13.02 4.57
CA LEU A 199 -7.37 -14.17 4.78
C LEU A 199 -7.66 -14.89 6.10
N GLU A 200 -7.91 -14.15 7.19
CA GLU A 200 -8.33 -14.73 8.47
C GLU A 200 -9.69 -15.43 8.37
N GLN A 201 -10.65 -14.86 7.64
CA GLN A 201 -11.93 -15.51 7.38
C GLN A 201 -11.75 -16.86 6.68
N ILE A 202 -10.91 -16.94 5.64
CA ILE A 202 -10.64 -18.18 4.90
C ILE A 202 -9.99 -19.23 5.82
N ARG A 203 -9.07 -18.82 6.70
CA ARG A 203 -8.44 -19.72 7.69
C ARG A 203 -9.49 -20.31 8.65
N LEU A 204 -10.34 -19.45 9.22
CA LEU A 204 -11.41 -19.89 10.12
C LEU A 204 -12.44 -20.78 9.43
N GLN A 205 -12.74 -20.53 8.15
CA GLN A 205 -13.61 -21.39 7.36
C GLN A 205 -13.03 -22.81 7.20
N ARG A 206 -11.71 -22.94 6.99
CA ARG A 206 -11.05 -24.25 6.93
C ARG A 206 -11.12 -24.98 8.27
N ARG A 207 -10.91 -24.28 9.38
CA ARG A 207 -11.05 -24.85 10.74
C ARG A 207 -12.47 -25.35 10.99
N SER A 208 -13.48 -24.53 10.72
CA SER A 208 -14.88 -24.90 10.90
C SER A 208 -15.27 -26.11 10.03
N ASN A 209 -14.83 -26.16 8.77
CA ASN A 209 -15.05 -27.33 7.92
C ASN A 209 -14.40 -28.60 8.50
N PHE A 210 -13.17 -28.50 9.02
CA PHE A 210 -12.49 -29.61 9.68
C PHE A 210 -13.23 -30.06 10.95
N GLU A 211 -13.75 -29.15 11.77
CA GLU A 211 -14.53 -29.48 12.98
C GLU A 211 -15.79 -30.29 12.63
N LEU A 212 -16.51 -29.89 11.58
CA LEU A 212 -17.70 -30.61 11.12
C LEU A 212 -17.35 -32.00 10.57
N GLU A 213 -16.25 -32.12 9.82
CA GLU A 213 -15.72 -33.38 9.34
C GLU A 213 -15.30 -34.29 10.51
N LEU A 214 -14.58 -33.74 11.49
CA LEU A 214 -14.12 -34.44 12.68
C LEU A 214 -15.30 -34.95 13.52
N ALA A 215 -16.29 -34.10 13.78
CA ALA A 215 -17.49 -34.51 14.52
C ALA A 215 -18.24 -35.63 13.80
N ALA A 216 -18.43 -35.54 12.49
CA ALA A 216 -19.10 -36.57 11.70
C ALA A 216 -18.33 -37.91 11.73
N ASN A 217 -17.00 -37.87 11.61
CA ASN A 217 -16.18 -39.07 11.67
C ASN A 217 -16.05 -39.63 13.09
N LEU A 218 -16.15 -38.80 14.13
CA LEU A 218 -16.20 -39.26 15.52
C LEU A 218 -17.49 -40.03 15.81
N VAL A 219 -18.64 -39.56 15.31
CA VAL A 219 -19.90 -40.32 15.40
C VAL A 219 -19.73 -41.69 14.73
N ARG A 220 -19.17 -41.72 13.51
CA ARG A 220 -18.88 -42.98 12.80
C ARG A 220 -17.93 -43.89 13.59
N TYR A 221 -16.87 -43.34 14.18
CA TYR A 221 -15.93 -44.10 14.99
C TYR A 221 -16.63 -44.77 16.18
N ILE A 222 -17.50 -44.04 16.88
CA ILE A 222 -18.26 -44.57 18.02
C ILE A 222 -19.26 -45.64 17.57
N ASP A 223 -19.92 -45.46 16.42
CA ASP A 223 -20.80 -46.48 15.84
C ASP A 223 -20.06 -47.78 15.54
N GLU A 224 -18.91 -47.69 14.86
CA GLU A 224 -18.10 -48.86 14.53
C GLU A 224 -17.49 -49.50 15.78
N TYR A 225 -17.08 -48.69 16.76
CA TYR A 225 -16.63 -49.16 18.06
C TYR A 225 -17.71 -49.96 18.79
N HIS A 226 -18.95 -49.45 18.82
CA HIS A 226 -20.07 -50.15 19.43
C HIS A 226 -20.37 -51.47 18.69
N ARG A 227 -20.33 -51.48 17.35
CA ARG A 227 -20.54 -52.69 16.54
C ARG A 227 -19.48 -53.76 16.81
N MET A 228 -18.20 -53.37 16.84
CA MET A 228 -17.06 -54.27 17.06
C MET A 228 -17.18 -55.03 18.39
N TRP A 229 -17.75 -54.38 19.42
CA TRP A 229 -17.91 -54.96 20.75
C TRP A 229 -19.36 -55.30 21.12
N SER A 230 -20.27 -55.34 20.14
CA SER A 230 -21.72 -55.58 20.34
C SER A 230 -22.02 -56.80 21.21
N SER A 231 -21.25 -57.87 21.06
CA SER A 231 -21.38 -59.11 21.86
C SER A 231 -21.04 -58.95 23.34
N LEU A 232 -20.24 -57.94 23.71
CA LEU A 232 -19.84 -57.67 25.10
C LEU A 232 -20.75 -56.66 25.80
N TRP A 233 -21.62 -55.95 25.06
CA TRP A 233 -22.57 -54.99 25.60
C TRP A 233 -23.84 -55.71 26.11
N GLU A 234 -23.84 -56.13 27.38
CA GLU A 234 -25.04 -56.65 28.05
C GLU A 234 -25.90 -55.47 28.58
N GLY A 235 -26.58 -54.76 27.67
CA GLY A 235 -27.65 -53.80 28.02
C GLY A 235 -27.24 -52.40 28.50
N GLY A 236 -25.94 -52.07 28.55
CA GLY A 236 -25.45 -50.75 28.99
C GLY A 236 -24.87 -49.89 27.87
N THR A 237 -25.69 -49.30 26.99
CA THR A 237 -25.24 -48.42 25.89
C THR A 237 -25.21 -46.93 26.25
N SER A 238 -25.55 -46.56 27.48
CA SER A 238 -25.70 -45.16 27.91
C SER A 238 -24.45 -44.31 27.62
N TYR A 239 -23.24 -44.84 27.83
CA TYR A 239 -22.00 -44.12 27.52
C TYR A 239 -21.88 -43.77 26.02
N ILE A 240 -22.27 -44.68 25.13
CA ILE A 240 -22.19 -44.50 23.69
C ILE A 240 -23.19 -43.43 23.24
N GLU A 241 -24.40 -43.48 23.80
CA GLU A 241 -25.46 -42.48 23.56
C GLU A 241 -25.04 -41.10 24.09
N ASP A 242 -24.55 -41.01 25.32
CA ASP A 242 -24.06 -39.78 25.95
C ASP A 242 -22.91 -39.14 25.15
N MET A 243 -21.96 -39.96 24.67
CA MET A 243 -20.83 -39.47 23.89
C MET A 243 -21.29 -38.96 22.51
N LYS A 244 -22.21 -39.67 21.85
CA LYS A 244 -22.80 -39.20 20.59
C LYS A 244 -23.53 -37.88 20.79
N GLU A 245 -24.35 -37.76 21.82
CA GLU A 245 -25.08 -36.52 22.12
C GLU A 245 -24.10 -35.35 22.34
N LYS A 246 -23.01 -35.58 23.09
CA LYS A 246 -21.95 -34.59 23.29
C LYS A 246 -21.25 -34.20 21.99
N ILE A 247 -20.95 -35.15 21.08
CA ILE A 247 -20.34 -34.85 19.78
C ILE A 247 -21.30 -34.08 18.89
N GLU A 248 -22.56 -34.49 18.82
CA GLU A 248 -23.58 -33.78 18.06
C GLU A 248 -23.81 -32.37 18.59
N GLN A 249 -23.71 -32.18 19.92
CA GLN A 249 -23.74 -30.85 20.52
C GLN A 249 -22.59 -29.98 20.02
N GLN A 250 -21.35 -30.50 19.99
CA GLN A 250 -20.20 -29.78 19.44
C GLN A 250 -20.37 -29.51 17.93
N MET A 251 -20.92 -30.46 17.18
CA MET A 251 -21.25 -30.27 15.77
C MET A 251 -22.25 -29.13 15.57
N ARG A 252 -23.30 -29.05 16.40
CA ARG A 252 -24.28 -27.96 16.38
C ARG A 252 -23.63 -26.61 16.69
N TYR A 253 -22.71 -26.55 17.65
CA TYR A 253 -21.96 -25.31 17.95
C TYR A 253 -21.08 -24.88 16.78
N SER A 254 -20.30 -25.80 16.19
CA SER A 254 -19.49 -25.50 15.01
C SER A 254 -20.35 -25.05 13.81
N GLN A 255 -21.52 -25.66 13.59
CA GLN A 255 -22.46 -25.22 12.55
C GLN A 255 -22.98 -23.79 12.77
N GLN A 256 -23.17 -23.35 14.02
CA GLN A 256 -23.54 -21.97 14.32
C GLN A 256 -22.38 -21.02 14.00
N VAL A 257 -21.16 -21.38 14.39
CA VAL A 257 -19.95 -20.62 14.06
C VAL A 257 -19.73 -20.52 12.56
N GLN A 258 -19.96 -21.60 11.80
CA GLN A 258 -19.89 -21.62 10.34
C GLN A 258 -20.83 -20.57 9.71
N LYS A 259 -22.06 -20.45 10.21
CA LYS A 259 -23.02 -19.43 9.72
C LYS A 259 -22.51 -18.01 9.95
N ASP A 260 -21.89 -17.77 11.10
CA ASP A 260 -21.28 -16.47 11.42
C ASP A 260 -20.06 -16.19 10.52
N ILE A 261 -19.30 -17.21 10.13
CA ILE A 261 -18.19 -17.08 9.16
C ILE A 261 -18.74 -16.74 7.77
N ASP A 262 -19.81 -17.40 7.33
CA ASP A 262 -20.35 -17.30 5.96
C ASP A 262 -20.89 -15.89 5.61
N ILE A 263 -21.27 -15.10 6.62
CA ILE A 263 -21.69 -13.70 6.41
C ILE A 263 -20.52 -12.73 6.22
N LEU A 264 -19.32 -13.06 6.70
CA LEU A 264 -18.16 -12.14 6.72
C LEU A 264 -17.66 -11.78 5.31
N PRO A 265 -17.55 -12.69 4.32
CA PRO A 265 -17.09 -12.33 2.97
C PRO A 265 -17.96 -11.24 2.33
N ARG A 266 -19.29 -11.32 2.50
CA ARG A 266 -20.22 -10.32 1.97
C ARG A 266 -20.01 -8.96 2.64
N ARG A 267 -19.82 -8.96 3.95
CA ARG A 267 -19.53 -7.76 4.75
C ARG A 267 -18.22 -7.08 4.31
N ILE A 268 -17.14 -7.85 4.20
CA ILE A 268 -15.82 -7.36 3.74
C ILE A 268 -15.91 -6.82 2.30
N LYS A 269 -16.62 -7.52 1.40
CA LYS A 269 -16.83 -7.06 0.02
C LYS A 269 -17.61 -5.74 -0.04
N ASN A 270 -18.65 -5.60 0.78
CA ASN A 270 -19.42 -4.36 0.86
C ASN A 270 -18.56 -3.19 1.35
N GLN A 271 -17.67 -3.41 2.32
CA GLN A 271 -16.71 -2.41 2.78
C GLN A 271 -15.75 -1.99 1.68
N SER A 272 -15.19 -2.94 0.91
CA SER A 272 -14.34 -2.63 -0.23
C SER A 272 -15.06 -1.76 -1.26
N LYS A 273 -16.34 -2.02 -1.52
CA LYS A 273 -17.17 -1.21 -2.42
C LYS A 273 -17.44 0.19 -1.85
N ALA A 274 -17.71 0.30 -0.54
CA ALA A 274 -17.87 1.58 0.12
C ALA A 274 -16.60 2.44 0.00
N ILE A 275 -15.42 1.87 0.29
CA ILE A 275 -14.13 2.56 0.11
C ILE A 275 -13.96 3.07 -1.32
N SER A 276 -14.26 2.23 -2.33
CA SER A 276 -14.17 2.64 -3.73
C SER A 276 -15.09 3.81 -4.05
N ASN A 277 -16.34 3.78 -3.57
CA ASN A 277 -17.30 4.87 -3.76
C ASN A 277 -16.85 6.17 -3.08
N PHE A 278 -16.29 6.09 -1.86
CA PHE A 278 -15.76 7.25 -1.15
C PHE A 278 -14.58 7.88 -1.89
N ILE A 279 -13.67 7.08 -2.44
CA ILE A 279 -12.56 7.57 -3.27
C ILE A 279 -13.09 8.29 -4.50
N ILE A 280 -14.04 7.68 -5.23
CA ILE A 280 -14.67 8.29 -6.41
C ILE A 280 -15.35 9.61 -6.06
N GLN A 281 -16.08 9.69 -4.94
CA GLN A 281 -16.71 10.92 -4.49
C GLN A 281 -15.68 12.02 -4.15
N ARG A 282 -14.58 11.65 -3.47
CA ARG A 282 -13.48 12.56 -3.16
C ARG A 282 -12.81 13.09 -4.42
N ASP A 283 -12.51 12.22 -5.37
CA ASP A 283 -11.88 12.59 -6.64
C ASP A 283 -12.80 13.48 -7.48
N ASN A 284 -14.09 13.17 -7.55
CA ASN A 284 -15.07 14.03 -8.21
C ASN A 284 -15.13 15.43 -7.57
N LYS A 285 -15.10 15.52 -6.23
CA LYS A 285 -15.06 16.81 -5.53
C LYS A 285 -13.77 17.59 -5.84
N LEU A 286 -12.61 16.91 -5.82
CA LEU A 286 -11.33 17.52 -6.18
C LEU A 286 -11.30 17.98 -7.63
N ASN A 287 -11.86 17.20 -8.56
CA ASN A 287 -11.95 17.57 -9.97
C ASN A 287 -12.83 18.80 -10.19
N ILE A 288 -13.94 18.93 -9.48
CA ILE A 288 -14.78 20.13 -9.52
C ILE A 288 -14.00 21.35 -8.98
N GLN A 289 -13.32 21.21 -7.85
CA GLN A 289 -12.48 22.28 -7.28
C GLN A 289 -11.33 22.67 -8.21
N LEU A 290 -10.73 21.68 -8.89
CA LEU A 290 -9.69 21.91 -9.88
C LEU A 290 -10.24 22.66 -11.10
N ALA A 291 -11.45 22.32 -11.55
CA ALA A 291 -12.12 23.04 -12.63
C ALA A 291 -12.44 24.50 -12.24
N GLU A 292 -12.90 24.73 -11.01
CA GLU A 292 -13.16 26.07 -10.48
C GLU A 292 -11.89 26.92 -10.36
N THR A 293 -10.80 26.34 -9.86
CA THR A 293 -9.50 27.04 -9.76
C THR A 293 -8.93 27.33 -11.14
N ASN A 294 -8.98 26.39 -12.08
CA ASN A 294 -8.60 26.61 -13.47
C ASN A 294 -9.42 27.71 -14.15
N LYS A 295 -10.73 27.78 -13.88
CA LYS A 295 -11.58 28.87 -14.37
C LYS A 295 -11.10 30.23 -13.83
N LYS A 296 -10.79 30.33 -12.54
CA LYS A 296 -10.26 31.58 -11.94
C LYS A 296 -8.94 31.99 -12.57
N ILE A 297 -8.01 31.04 -12.74
CA ILE A 297 -6.71 31.29 -13.39
C ILE A 297 -6.91 31.77 -14.83
N ALA A 298 -7.84 31.17 -15.58
CA ALA A 298 -8.14 31.61 -16.94
C ALA A 298 -8.74 33.03 -16.99
N GLU A 299 -9.60 33.39 -16.03
CA GLU A 299 -10.15 34.74 -15.91
C GLU A 299 -9.08 35.78 -15.54
N GLU A 300 -8.17 35.45 -14.62
CA GLU A 300 -7.03 36.29 -14.26
C GLU A 300 -6.08 36.48 -15.45
N SER A 301 -5.69 35.40 -16.13
CA SER A 301 -4.88 35.47 -17.34
C SER A 301 -5.54 36.33 -18.43
N ARG A 302 -6.88 36.26 -18.58
CA ARG A 302 -7.60 37.14 -19.49
C ARG A 302 -7.50 38.61 -19.09
N ARG A 303 -7.58 38.93 -17.79
CA ARG A 303 -7.41 40.31 -17.29
C ARG A 303 -5.99 40.82 -17.51
N ASP A 304 -4.98 40.00 -17.21
CA ASP A 304 -3.58 40.36 -17.42
C ASP A 304 -3.29 40.64 -18.90
N ASN A 305 -3.87 39.85 -19.82
CA ASN A 305 -3.77 40.11 -21.24
C ASN A 305 -4.40 41.46 -21.63
N LEU A 306 -5.54 41.84 -21.04
CA LEU A 306 -6.15 43.15 -21.28
C LEU A 306 -5.30 44.29 -20.71
N LEU A 307 -4.78 44.16 -19.49
CA LEU A 307 -3.88 45.14 -18.88
C LEU A 307 -2.59 45.31 -19.69
N ASN A 308 -2.01 44.21 -20.19
CA ASN A 308 -0.83 44.26 -21.05
C ASN A 308 -1.11 44.98 -22.38
N LEU A 309 -2.30 44.80 -22.96
CA LEU A 309 -2.73 45.56 -24.14
C LEU A 309 -2.89 47.05 -23.84
N GLU A 310 -3.49 47.41 -22.70
CA GLU A 310 -3.60 48.80 -22.26
C GLU A 310 -2.23 49.44 -21.99
N MET A 311 -1.32 48.71 -21.32
CA MET A 311 0.06 49.14 -21.10
C MET A 311 0.81 49.31 -22.43
N ALA A 312 0.62 48.42 -23.39
CA ALA A 312 1.21 48.55 -24.72
C ALA A 312 0.68 49.79 -25.46
N ALA A 313 -0.61 50.10 -25.34
CA ALA A 313 -1.20 51.30 -25.90
C ALA A 313 -0.66 52.58 -25.22
N ALA A 314 -0.58 52.59 -23.89
CA ALA A 314 -0.04 53.71 -23.12
C ALA A 314 1.44 53.96 -23.42
N THR A 315 2.25 52.90 -23.50
CA THR A 315 3.68 53.02 -23.86
C THR A 315 3.85 53.50 -25.30
N ALA A 316 3.00 53.07 -26.24
CA ALA A 316 2.99 53.59 -27.61
C ALA A 316 2.66 55.10 -27.64
N GLN A 317 1.69 55.55 -26.84
CA GLN A 317 1.38 56.98 -26.71
C GLN A 317 2.54 57.78 -26.13
N VAL A 318 3.15 57.30 -25.04
CA VAL A 318 4.33 57.94 -24.43
C VAL A 318 5.48 58.02 -25.44
N ALA A 319 5.71 56.97 -26.23
CA ALA A 319 6.73 56.98 -27.28
C ALA A 319 6.43 58.03 -28.37
N GLU A 320 5.17 58.22 -28.75
CA GLU A 320 4.77 59.26 -29.71
C GLU A 320 4.95 60.67 -29.13
N GLU A 321 4.54 60.91 -27.88
CA GLU A 321 4.75 62.19 -27.20
C GLU A 321 6.25 62.51 -27.05
N THR A 322 7.05 61.51 -26.68
CA THR A 322 8.52 61.63 -26.59
C THR A 322 9.14 61.93 -27.96
N ARG A 323 8.60 61.35 -29.05
CA ARG A 323 9.03 61.64 -30.42
C ARG A 323 8.73 63.09 -30.80
N GLN A 324 7.57 63.62 -30.41
CA GLN A 324 7.21 65.01 -30.65
C GLN A 324 8.09 65.97 -29.84
N ASP A 325 8.33 65.70 -28.56
CA ASP A 325 9.24 66.50 -27.73
C ASP A 325 10.68 66.50 -28.30
N SER A 326 11.15 65.33 -28.76
CA SER A 326 12.43 65.23 -29.47
C SER A 326 12.49 66.07 -30.75
N ALA A 327 11.37 66.24 -31.46
CA ALA A 327 11.28 67.10 -32.64
C ALA A 327 11.31 68.60 -32.27
N ALA A 328 10.65 68.99 -31.19
CA ALA A 328 10.71 70.35 -30.65
C ALA A 328 12.14 70.69 -30.18
N MET A 329 12.80 69.78 -29.46
CA MET A 329 14.18 69.94 -29.00
C MET A 329 15.16 70.13 -30.17
N LYS A 330 14.99 69.35 -31.26
CA LYS A 330 15.77 69.54 -32.50
C LYS A 330 15.55 70.93 -33.11
N THR A 331 14.31 71.43 -33.10
CA THR A 331 14.00 72.77 -33.62
C THR A 331 14.67 73.87 -32.80
N ILE A 332 14.61 73.79 -31.47
CA ILE A 332 15.28 74.75 -30.58
C ILE A 332 16.80 74.71 -30.81
N ALA A 333 17.40 73.52 -30.91
CA ALA A 333 18.83 73.36 -31.17
C ALA A 333 19.26 73.97 -32.52
N VAL A 334 18.41 73.88 -33.56
CA VAL A 334 18.68 74.53 -34.86
C VAL A 334 18.63 76.05 -34.74
N LEU A 335 17.66 76.59 -33.99
CA LEU A 335 17.56 78.03 -33.74
C LEU A 335 18.79 78.55 -32.98
N THR A 336 19.19 77.88 -31.90
CA THR A 336 20.39 78.28 -31.13
C THR A 336 21.65 78.22 -31.98
N LEU A 337 21.84 77.16 -32.79
CA LEU A 337 22.96 77.03 -33.71
C LEU A 337 23.03 78.16 -34.75
N THR A 338 21.86 78.70 -35.15
CA THR A 338 21.77 79.79 -36.12
C THR A 338 22.15 81.14 -35.51
N PHE A 339 21.74 81.40 -34.27
CA PHE A 339 21.97 82.69 -33.60
C PHE A 339 23.34 82.78 -32.90
N LEU A 340 23.87 81.68 -32.38
CA LEU A 340 25.12 81.64 -31.60
C LEU A 340 26.35 82.23 -32.34
N PRO A 341 26.58 81.98 -33.64
CA PRO A 341 27.74 82.53 -34.35
C PRO A 341 27.59 84.05 -34.55
N GLY A 342 26.37 84.52 -34.82
CA GLY A 342 26.07 85.95 -34.97
C GLY A 342 26.28 86.72 -33.68
N THR A 343 25.83 86.18 -32.55
CA THR A 343 26.04 86.81 -31.23
C THR A 343 27.51 86.79 -30.83
N ALA A 344 28.24 85.69 -31.06
CA ALA A 344 29.67 85.61 -30.77
C ALA A 344 30.47 86.66 -31.56
N VAL A 345 30.19 86.80 -32.87
CA VAL A 345 30.84 87.82 -33.71
C VAL A 345 30.47 89.22 -33.24
N ALA A 346 29.20 89.50 -32.93
CA ALA A 346 28.77 90.78 -32.38
C ALA A 346 29.46 91.11 -31.05
N SER A 347 29.64 90.14 -30.15
CA SER A 347 30.38 90.32 -28.90
C SER A 347 31.87 90.60 -29.14
N PHE A 348 32.51 89.91 -30.09
CA PHE A 348 33.91 90.18 -30.47
C PHE A 348 34.09 91.60 -31.03
N PHE A 349 33.16 92.09 -31.85
CA PHE A 349 33.20 93.47 -32.36
C PHE A 349 32.81 94.52 -31.31
N SER A 350 32.14 94.14 -30.22
CA SER A 350 31.80 95.02 -29.10
C SER A 350 32.96 95.22 -28.11
N MET A 351 33.99 94.36 -28.17
CA MET A 351 35.21 94.57 -27.38
C MET A 351 35.93 95.84 -27.86
N THR A 352 36.25 96.73 -26.91
CA THR A 352 36.83 98.07 -27.11
C THR A 352 38.21 98.12 -27.78
N MET A 353 38.69 97.00 -28.31
CA MET A 353 39.99 96.84 -28.98
C MET A 353 39.98 97.29 -30.45
N PHE A 354 38.81 97.53 -31.05
CA PHE A 354 38.70 98.08 -32.41
C PHE A 354 38.26 99.56 -32.38
N GLN A 355 39.21 100.49 -32.20
CA GLN A 355 38.99 101.91 -32.49
C GLN A 355 39.15 102.14 -33.99
N TRP A 356 38.01 102.24 -34.70
CA TRP A 356 37.98 102.57 -36.12
C TRP A 356 38.07 104.10 -36.29
N PRO A 357 39.04 104.64 -37.04
CA PRO A 357 39.14 106.09 -37.23
C PRO A 357 37.98 106.58 -38.11
N PHE A 358 37.16 107.47 -37.54
CA PHE A 358 36.13 108.21 -38.27
C PHE A 358 36.80 109.33 -39.07
N GLU A 359 36.99 109.14 -40.37
CA GLU A 359 37.37 110.23 -41.26
C GLU A 359 36.09 110.95 -41.72
N SER A 360 35.74 112.03 -41.00
CA SER A 360 34.67 113.01 -41.27
C SER A 360 33.23 112.72 -40.80
N SER A 361 32.58 113.80 -40.32
CA SER A 361 31.36 113.84 -39.52
C SER A 361 30.07 113.89 -40.36
N ASP A 362 29.81 112.86 -41.18
CA ASP A 362 28.48 112.71 -41.80
C ASP A 362 28.11 111.25 -42.15
N SER A 363 28.78 110.27 -41.53
CA SER A 363 28.45 108.85 -41.74
C SER A 363 27.78 108.26 -40.50
N ILE A 364 26.45 108.12 -40.57
CA ILE A 364 25.61 107.47 -39.54
C ILE A 364 25.83 105.94 -39.50
N ALA A 365 26.67 105.39 -40.39
CA ALA A 365 27.11 104.01 -40.36
C ALA A 365 28.61 103.90 -40.68
N SER A 366 29.36 103.19 -39.84
CA SER A 366 30.76 102.85 -40.12
C SER A 366 30.86 102.14 -41.48
N PRO A 367 31.79 102.52 -42.39
CA PRO A 367 31.99 101.87 -43.69
C PRO A 367 32.33 100.37 -43.58
N PHE A 368 32.66 99.89 -42.38
CA PHE A 368 33.08 98.52 -42.09
C PHE A 368 31.94 97.59 -41.67
N ILE A 369 30.66 98.02 -41.74
CA ILE A 369 29.51 97.14 -41.46
C ILE A 369 29.50 95.90 -42.38
N TRP A 370 30.11 95.99 -43.56
CA TRP A 370 30.26 94.86 -44.49
C TRP A 370 31.20 93.78 -43.95
N VAL A 371 32.21 94.13 -43.14
CA VAL A 371 33.14 93.15 -42.52
C VAL A 371 32.41 92.22 -41.56
N TYR A 372 31.39 92.73 -40.84
CA TYR A 372 30.52 91.90 -40.01
C TYR A 372 29.81 90.81 -40.85
N PHE A 373 29.27 91.16 -42.02
CA PHE A 373 28.63 90.19 -42.91
C PHE A 373 29.64 89.19 -43.51
N VAL A 374 30.82 89.66 -43.90
CA VAL A 374 31.88 88.82 -44.49
C VAL A 374 32.44 87.81 -43.50
N VAL A 375 32.47 88.11 -42.19
CA VAL A 375 32.94 87.17 -41.17
C VAL A 375 31.81 86.26 -40.67
N THR A 376 30.62 86.83 -40.45
CA THR A 376 29.49 86.08 -39.86
C THR A 376 28.94 85.02 -40.79
N ILE A 377 28.79 85.30 -42.10
CA ILE A 377 28.23 84.36 -43.08
C ILE A 377 29.08 83.08 -43.25
N PRO A 378 30.41 83.13 -43.44
CA PRO A 378 31.21 81.91 -43.53
C PRO A 378 31.28 81.17 -42.20
N LEU A 379 31.26 81.88 -41.06
CA LEU A 379 31.25 81.25 -39.74
C LEU A 379 29.94 80.47 -39.51
N THR A 380 28.78 81.04 -39.85
CA THR A 380 27.49 80.34 -39.75
C THR A 380 27.43 79.15 -40.71
N LEU A 381 27.94 79.28 -41.94
CA LEU A 381 28.05 78.17 -42.89
C LEU A 381 28.96 77.05 -42.36
N MET A 382 30.09 77.38 -41.73
CA MET A 382 31.01 76.40 -41.16
C MET A 382 30.37 75.61 -40.01
N VAL A 383 29.66 76.29 -39.11
CA VAL A 383 28.94 75.66 -38.00
C VAL A 383 27.81 74.77 -38.52
N TYR A 384 27.06 75.22 -39.52
CA TYR A 384 26.00 74.41 -40.13
C TYR A 384 26.56 73.20 -40.89
N ALA A 385 27.67 73.36 -41.61
CA ALA A 385 28.36 72.28 -42.29
C ALA A 385 28.89 71.22 -41.30
N ALA A 386 29.47 71.65 -40.18
CA ALA A 386 29.91 70.76 -39.11
C ALA A 386 28.73 69.99 -38.50
N TRP A 387 27.59 70.64 -38.25
CA TRP A 387 26.38 69.99 -37.76
C TRP A 387 25.80 68.98 -38.76
N VAL A 388 25.67 69.34 -40.04
CA VAL A 388 25.16 68.44 -41.09
C VAL A 388 26.09 67.23 -41.25
N TRP A 389 27.40 67.45 -41.22
CA TRP A 389 28.39 66.37 -41.27
C TRP A 389 28.24 65.44 -40.06
N TRP A 390 28.23 65.99 -38.84
CA TRP A 390 28.07 65.22 -37.61
C TRP A 390 26.76 64.44 -37.59
N PHE A 391 25.66 65.08 -37.97
CA PHE A 391 24.33 64.47 -38.01
C PHE A 391 24.26 63.33 -39.04
N LYS A 392 24.79 63.52 -40.26
CA LYS A 392 24.85 62.46 -41.28
C LYS A 392 25.75 61.30 -40.85
N PHE A 393 26.88 61.58 -40.21
CA PHE A 393 27.80 60.54 -39.74
C PHE A 393 27.21 59.74 -38.58
N SER A 394 26.63 60.43 -37.60
CA SER A 394 25.95 59.82 -36.45
C SER A 394 24.75 58.97 -36.88
N GLN A 395 23.92 59.45 -37.82
CA GLN A 395 22.81 58.66 -38.35
C GLN A 395 23.25 57.39 -39.11
N ARG A 396 24.37 57.44 -39.85
CA ARG A 396 24.89 56.26 -40.54
C ARG A 396 25.40 55.20 -39.55
N HIS A 397 26.07 55.61 -38.48
CA HIS A 397 26.51 54.68 -37.43
C HIS A 397 25.34 54.08 -36.64
N PHE A 398 24.34 54.89 -36.28
CA PHE A 398 23.14 54.39 -35.59
C PHE A 398 22.31 53.45 -36.44
N LYS A 399 22.08 53.78 -37.72
CA LYS A 399 21.29 52.94 -38.63
C LYS A 399 21.96 51.58 -38.85
N LYS A 400 23.29 51.56 -39.02
CA LYS A 400 24.03 50.31 -39.23
C LYS A 400 23.96 49.36 -38.01
N HIS A 401 24.11 49.90 -36.80
CA HIS A 401 23.97 49.09 -35.58
C HIS A 401 22.53 48.60 -35.35
N HIS A 402 21.52 49.40 -35.70
CA HIS A 402 20.12 49.00 -35.59
C HIS A 402 19.75 47.88 -36.58
N ASP A 403 20.13 48.04 -37.85
CA ASP A 403 19.86 47.05 -38.90
C ASP A 403 20.60 45.72 -38.62
N GLU A 404 21.86 45.78 -38.15
CA GLU A 404 22.61 44.59 -37.72
C GLU A 404 21.96 43.88 -36.52
N GLY A 405 21.42 44.65 -35.56
CA GLY A 405 20.70 44.11 -34.41
C GLY A 405 19.39 43.41 -34.79
N ILE A 406 18.58 44.02 -35.66
CA ILE A 406 17.32 43.43 -36.16
C ILE A 406 17.59 42.13 -36.91
N ASN A 407 18.60 42.10 -37.78
CA ASN A 407 18.92 40.90 -38.55
C ASN A 407 19.37 39.74 -37.64
N LYS A 408 20.20 40.01 -36.62
CA LYS A 408 20.58 39.00 -35.62
C LYS A 408 19.38 38.48 -34.84
N PHE A 409 18.48 39.38 -34.44
CA PHE A 409 17.27 38.99 -33.72
C PHE A 409 16.31 38.14 -34.58
N GLU A 410 16.14 38.47 -35.86
CA GLU A 410 15.37 37.65 -36.80
C GLU A 410 15.97 36.26 -36.99
N GLU A 411 17.30 36.14 -37.08
CA GLU A 411 17.98 34.85 -37.18
C GLU A 411 17.77 34.01 -35.91
N GLU A 412 17.90 34.61 -34.73
CA GLU A 412 17.62 33.91 -33.47
C GLU A 412 16.17 33.43 -33.39
N LEU A 413 15.20 34.29 -33.77
CA LEU A 413 13.78 33.91 -33.82
C LEU A 413 13.54 32.73 -34.79
N LYS A 414 14.07 32.81 -36.01
CA LYS A 414 13.96 31.73 -37.01
C LYS A 414 14.58 30.42 -36.53
N THR A 415 15.60 30.49 -35.68
CA THR A 415 16.27 29.32 -35.10
C THR A 415 15.44 28.72 -33.98
N ARG A 416 14.93 29.55 -33.06
CA ARG A 416 14.07 29.11 -31.94
C ARG A 416 12.72 28.55 -32.42
N VAL A 417 12.10 29.15 -33.43
CA VAL A 417 10.84 28.64 -34.01
C VAL A 417 11.06 27.27 -34.65
N ARG A 418 12.18 27.07 -35.37
CA ARG A 418 12.54 25.75 -35.94
C ARG A 418 12.78 24.70 -34.86
N SER A 419 13.41 25.05 -33.74
CA SER A 419 13.58 24.10 -32.62
C SER A 419 12.27 23.76 -31.92
N ALA A 420 11.33 24.70 -31.81
CA ALA A 420 10.03 24.47 -31.16
C ALA A 420 9.04 23.67 -32.04
N THR A 421 9.17 23.76 -33.37
CA THR A 421 8.35 22.99 -34.33
C THR A 421 8.96 21.65 -34.72
N GLY A 422 10.23 21.40 -34.37
CA GLY A 422 10.93 20.12 -34.60
C GLY A 422 10.81 19.11 -33.45
N THR A 423 10.07 19.42 -32.38
CA THR A 423 9.76 18.51 -31.26
C THR A 423 8.27 18.22 -31.22
N TRP A 424 7.78 17.46 -32.18
CA TRP A 424 6.53 16.69 -32.12
C TRP A 424 6.72 15.37 -32.85
#